data_AF-A0A1H9L8I0-F1
#
_entry.id   AF-A0A1H9L8I0-F1
#
_cell.length_a   1.000
_cell.length_b   1.000
_cell.length_c   1.000
_cell.angle_alpha   90.00
_cell.angle_beta   90.00
_cell.angle_gamma   90.00
#
_symmetry.space_group_name_H-M   'P 1'
#
loop_
_entity.id
_entity.type
_entity.pdbx_description
1 polymer ?
#
loop_
_entity_poly.entity_id
_entity_poly.type
_entity_poly.pdbx_seq_one_letter_code
_entity_poly.pdbx_strand_id
1 'polypeptide(L)'
;MIKQLYISLLLLMMAKNVVAQKQKVSTFQLMEPHFNSKVISGTITEVYTTQRYGKTFWWVKIGTDTIIHVWGKHLDTANMKPGLTRKFYSIKRLNNNWWKKEKSEFPVQKPNR
;
A
#
# COMPACT_ATOMS: atom_id res chain seq x y z
N MET A 1 -0.38 -53.52 0.03
CA MET A 1 0.52 -52.44 -0.45
C MET A 1 -0.18 -51.40 -1.32
N ILE A 2 -1.03 -51.77 -2.29
CA ILE A 2 -1.69 -50.83 -3.21
C ILE A 2 -2.60 -49.80 -2.51
N LYS A 3 -3.31 -50.18 -1.43
CA LYS A 3 -4.21 -49.28 -0.68
C LYS A 3 -3.50 -48.09 0.00
N GLN A 4 -2.24 -48.26 0.42
CA GLN A 4 -1.45 -47.20 1.08
C GLN A 4 -1.08 -46.08 0.08
N LEU A 5 -0.85 -46.45 -1.19
CA LEU A 5 -0.47 -45.52 -2.26
C LEU A 5 -1.60 -44.55 -2.65
N TYR A 6 -2.85 -45.03 -2.66
CA TYR A 6 -4.01 -44.18 -2.96
C TYR A 6 -4.27 -43.12 -1.88
N ILE A 7 -4.03 -43.47 -0.61
CA ILE A 7 -4.19 -42.55 0.51
C ILE A 7 -3.13 -41.44 0.45
N SER A 8 -1.88 -41.79 0.14
CA SER A 8 -0.81 -40.80 -0.06
C SER A 8 -1.06 -39.89 -1.26
N LEU A 9 -1.65 -40.40 -2.34
CA LEU A 9 -1.99 -39.62 -3.54
C LEU A 9 -3.15 -38.64 -3.29
N LEU A 10 -4.17 -39.06 -2.52
CA LEU A 10 -5.29 -38.21 -2.11
C LEU A 10 -4.84 -37.08 -1.16
N LEU A 11 -3.88 -37.35 -0.27
CA LEU A 11 -3.35 -36.33 0.64
C LEU A 11 -2.55 -35.24 -0.09
N LEU A 12 -1.87 -35.59 -1.20
CA LEU A 12 -1.08 -34.64 -2.00
C LEU A 12 -1.95 -33.65 -2.80
N MET A 13 -3.19 -34.02 -3.14
CA MET A 13 -4.11 -33.16 -3.90
C MET A 13 -4.76 -32.05 -3.06
N MET A 14 -4.86 -32.23 -1.74
CA MET A 14 -5.39 -31.21 -0.83
C MET A 14 -4.43 -30.02 -0.63
N ALA A 15 -3.14 -30.17 -0.98
CA ALA A 15 -2.12 -29.15 -0.76
C ALA A 15 -2.11 -28.02 -1.82
N LYS A 16 -2.95 -28.07 -2.86
CA LYS A 16 -2.80 -27.18 -4.04
C LYS A 16 -3.71 -25.96 -4.11
N ASN A 17 -4.57 -25.70 -3.14
CA ASN A 17 -5.48 -24.54 -3.20
C ASN A 17 -5.28 -23.55 -2.05
N VAL A 18 -4.04 -23.18 -1.73
CA VAL A 18 -3.82 -21.84 -1.16
C VAL A 18 -3.93 -20.86 -2.31
N VAL A 19 -5.18 -20.57 -2.71
CA VAL A 19 -5.45 -19.36 -3.47
C VAL A 19 -5.01 -18.24 -2.55
N ALA A 20 -3.84 -17.66 -2.82
CA ALA A 20 -3.38 -16.46 -2.15
C ALA A 20 -4.47 -15.40 -2.37
N GLN A 21 -5.38 -15.26 -1.39
CA GLN A 21 -6.41 -14.25 -1.42
C GLN A 21 -5.67 -12.93 -1.50
N LYS A 22 -5.73 -12.31 -2.68
CA LYS A 22 -5.02 -11.08 -2.98
C LYS A 22 -5.39 -10.07 -1.90
N GLN A 23 -4.47 -9.81 -0.97
CA GLN A 23 -4.74 -9.00 0.21
C GLN A 23 -5.29 -7.65 -0.26
N LYS A 24 -6.52 -7.34 0.17
CA LYS A 24 -7.24 -6.17 -0.30
C LYS A 24 -6.64 -4.92 0.33
N VAL A 25 -5.72 -4.29 -0.38
CA VAL A 25 -5.09 -3.04 0.04
C VAL A 25 -6.16 -1.95 0.17
N SER A 26 -6.23 -1.34 1.35
CA SER A 26 -7.07 -0.18 1.66
C SER A 26 -6.26 1.10 1.53
N THR A 27 -6.77 2.04 0.73
CA THR A 27 -6.11 3.32 0.48
C THR A 27 -6.88 4.46 1.13
N PHE A 28 -6.14 5.39 1.72
CA PHE A 28 -6.66 6.58 2.38
C PHE A 28 -5.91 7.82 1.92
N GLN A 29 -6.51 8.99 2.14
CA GLN A 29 -5.90 10.30 1.98
C GLN A 29 -5.86 11.00 3.33
N LEU A 30 -4.71 11.57 3.67
CA LEU A 30 -4.59 12.51 4.77
C LEU A 30 -5.26 13.84 4.37
N MET A 31 -6.25 14.26 5.15
CA MET A 31 -6.97 15.52 4.95
C MET A 31 -6.38 16.62 5.83
N GLU A 32 -6.92 17.84 5.69
CA GLU A 32 -6.65 18.91 6.65
C GLU A 32 -7.04 18.48 8.07
N PRO A 33 -6.37 19.01 9.10
CA PRO A 33 -6.76 18.78 10.49
C PRO A 33 -8.26 19.04 10.71
N HIS A 34 -8.91 18.18 11.49
CA HIS A 34 -10.33 18.27 11.86
C HIS A 34 -11.36 18.10 10.72
N PHE A 35 -10.94 17.80 9.49
CA PHE A 35 -11.87 17.58 8.37
C PHE A 35 -12.67 16.26 8.45
N ASN A 36 -12.16 15.31 9.23
CA ASN A 36 -12.69 13.96 9.42
C ASN A 36 -12.23 13.43 10.79
N SER A 37 -13.05 12.64 11.46
CA SER A 37 -12.75 12.04 12.77
C SER A 37 -11.97 10.73 12.68
N LYS A 38 -11.84 10.13 11.49
CA LYS A 38 -11.15 8.86 11.33
C LYS A 38 -9.64 9.00 11.58
N VAL A 39 -9.10 8.04 12.31
CA VAL A 39 -7.67 7.92 12.63
C VAL A 39 -7.19 6.52 12.25
N ILE A 40 -5.99 6.42 11.67
CA ILE A 40 -5.27 5.15 11.50
C ILE A 40 -3.96 5.23 12.29
N SER A 41 -3.64 4.15 13.00
CA SER A 41 -2.39 4.00 13.74
C SER A 41 -1.70 2.72 13.27
N GLY A 42 -0.38 2.77 13.13
CA GLY A 42 0.41 1.56 12.91
C GLY A 42 1.86 1.86 12.56
N THR A 43 2.63 0.80 12.41
CA THR A 43 4.04 0.86 12.01
C THR A 43 4.14 1.11 10.51
N ILE A 44 4.90 2.14 10.15
CA ILE A 44 5.23 2.45 8.76
C ILE A 44 6.14 1.34 8.25
N THR A 45 5.72 0.68 7.18
CA THR A 45 6.51 -0.38 6.53
C THR A 45 7.26 0.13 5.31
N GLU A 46 6.72 1.17 4.65
CA GLU A 46 7.29 1.72 3.44
C GLU A 46 6.87 3.18 3.27
N VAL A 47 7.76 3.99 2.70
CA VAL A 47 7.45 5.34 2.22
C VAL A 47 7.98 5.47 0.80
N TYR A 48 7.12 5.83 -0.14
CA TYR A 48 7.47 5.90 -1.55
C TYR A 48 6.70 6.98 -2.28
N THR A 49 7.13 7.29 -3.49
CA THR A 49 6.49 8.29 -4.34
C THR A 49 6.01 7.69 -5.65
N THR A 50 4.93 8.25 -6.20
CA THR A 50 4.54 8.05 -7.60
C THR A 50 4.52 9.40 -8.31
N GLN A 51 4.78 9.39 -9.61
CA GLN A 51 4.56 10.55 -10.47
C GLN A 51 3.30 10.32 -11.31
N ARG A 52 2.53 11.39 -11.52
CA ARG A 52 1.38 11.38 -12.42
C ARG A 52 1.06 12.78 -12.87
N TYR A 53 0.90 12.99 -14.18
CA TYR A 53 0.64 14.32 -14.74
C TYR A 53 1.65 15.40 -14.27
N GLY A 54 2.93 15.02 -14.15
CA GLY A 54 3.99 15.91 -13.64
C GLY A 54 3.91 16.24 -12.14
N LYS A 55 3.00 15.61 -11.40
CA LYS A 55 2.86 15.79 -9.94
C LYS A 55 3.44 14.60 -9.19
N THR A 56 4.13 14.87 -8.09
CA THR A 56 4.63 13.84 -7.17
C THR A 56 3.62 13.59 -6.05
N PHE A 57 3.27 12.33 -5.84
CA PHE A 57 2.38 11.87 -4.77
C PHE A 57 3.17 11.07 -3.75
N TRP A 58 3.01 11.38 -2.47
CA TRP A 58 3.70 10.68 -1.38
C TRP A 58 2.78 9.65 -0.74
N TRP A 59 3.29 8.43 -0.58
CA TRP A 59 2.55 7.29 -0.06
C TRP A 59 3.27 6.73 1.15
N VAL A 60 2.53 6.55 2.23
CA VAL A 60 2.99 5.91 3.45
C VAL A 60 2.22 4.61 3.62
N LYS A 61 2.93 3.48 3.60
CA LYS A 61 2.36 2.16 3.83
C LYS A 61 2.42 1.83 5.32
N ILE A 62 1.29 1.42 5.87
CA ILE A 62 1.12 1.02 7.27
C ILE A 62 0.79 -0.47 7.28
N GLY A 63 1.63 -1.26 7.95
CA GLY A 63 1.50 -2.72 7.94
C GLY A 63 1.56 -3.30 6.52
N THR A 64 0.71 -4.29 6.24
CA THR A 64 0.72 -5.03 4.96
C THR A 64 -0.37 -4.61 3.99
N ASP A 65 -1.48 -4.02 4.46
CA ASP A 65 -2.68 -3.75 3.67
C ASP A 65 -3.12 -2.28 3.63
N THR A 66 -2.45 -1.37 4.32
CA THR A 66 -2.94 0.01 4.42
C THR A 66 -1.96 0.98 3.77
N ILE A 67 -2.48 1.87 2.92
CA ILE A 67 -1.70 2.92 2.26
C ILE A 67 -2.36 4.26 2.49
N ILE A 68 -1.58 5.27 2.86
CA ILE A 68 -2.05 6.63 3.11
C ILE A 68 -1.32 7.58 2.16
N HIS A 69 -2.08 8.29 1.32
CA HIS A 69 -1.58 9.45 0.59
C HIS A 69 -1.36 10.60 1.56
N VAL A 70 -0.15 11.17 1.56
CA VAL A 70 0.21 12.34 2.36
C VAL A 70 0.52 13.49 1.43
N TRP A 71 -0.11 14.64 1.64
CA TRP A 71 0.23 15.85 0.90
C TRP A 71 1.64 16.31 1.27
N GLY A 72 2.41 16.81 0.30
CA GLY A 72 3.79 17.26 0.55
C GLY A 72 3.91 18.25 1.71
N LYS A 73 2.94 19.18 1.85
CA LYS A 73 2.89 20.14 2.97
C LYS A 73 2.65 19.51 4.36
N HIS A 74 2.16 18.27 4.42
CA HIS A 74 1.92 17.53 5.66
C HIS A 74 2.92 16.38 5.85
N LEU A 75 3.91 16.27 4.96
CA LEU A 75 4.94 15.25 5.04
C LEU A 75 5.94 15.64 6.14
N ASP A 76 5.99 14.83 7.18
CA ASP A 76 6.97 14.96 8.26
C ASP A 76 8.09 13.95 8.00
N THR A 77 9.11 14.37 7.26
CA THR A 77 10.21 13.50 6.83
C THR A 77 11.05 12.98 7.99
N ALA A 78 11.01 13.61 9.17
CA ALA A 78 11.73 13.15 10.35
C ALA A 78 11.06 11.88 10.93
N ASN A 79 9.73 11.88 10.98
CA ASN A 79 8.95 10.87 11.70
C ASN A 79 8.07 9.98 10.79
N MET A 80 8.06 10.22 9.47
CA MET A 80 7.43 9.34 8.48
C MET A 80 8.50 8.50 7.79
N LYS A 81 9.01 7.49 8.51
CA LYS A 81 10.05 6.56 8.03
C LYS A 81 9.69 5.12 8.38
N PRO A 82 10.14 4.12 7.60
CA PRO A 82 9.93 2.72 7.94
C PRO A 82 10.42 2.37 9.35
N GLY A 83 9.67 1.52 10.05
CA GLY A 83 9.94 1.08 11.42
C GLY A 83 9.32 1.96 12.52
N LEU A 84 8.85 3.18 12.20
CA LEU A 84 8.21 4.05 13.19
C LEU A 84 6.70 3.82 13.26
N THR A 85 6.16 3.80 14.48
CA THR A 85 4.71 3.75 14.72
C THR A 85 4.16 5.17 14.81
N ARG A 86 3.15 5.46 13.99
CA ARG A 86 2.53 6.79 13.92
C ARG A 86 1.01 6.73 13.83
N LYS A 87 0.36 7.76 14.37
CA LYS A 87 -1.07 8.04 14.18
C LYS A 87 -1.27 9.07 13.07
N PHE A 88 -2.16 8.77 12.14
CA PHE A 88 -2.61 9.64 11.05
C PHE A 88 -4.05 10.05 11.33
N TYR A 89 -4.24 11.32 11.66
CA TYR A 89 -5.54 11.90 11.98
C TYR A 89 -6.18 12.47 10.74
N SER A 90 -7.51 12.57 10.75
CA SER A 90 -8.28 13.16 9.67
C SER A 90 -8.03 12.51 8.31
N ILE A 91 -8.34 11.22 8.22
CA ILE A 91 -8.17 10.47 6.98
C ILE A 91 -9.50 10.20 6.28
N LYS A 92 -9.49 10.17 4.95
CA LYS A 92 -10.64 9.80 4.11
C LYS A 92 -10.30 8.60 3.25
N ARG A 93 -11.24 7.67 3.06
CA ARG A 93 -11.03 6.53 2.14
C ARG A 93 -10.87 7.03 0.71
N LEU A 94 -9.85 6.52 0.01
CA LEU A 94 -9.68 6.69 -1.42
C LEU A 94 -10.09 5.42 -2.14
N ASN A 95 -10.95 5.56 -3.15
CA ASN A 95 -11.39 4.45 -4.00
C ASN A 95 -10.57 4.33 -5.29
N ASN A 96 -9.42 5.01 -5.38
CA ASN A 96 -8.54 4.99 -6.55
C ASN A 96 -7.29 4.14 -6.30
N ASN A 97 -6.58 3.80 -7.38
CA ASN A 97 -5.36 2.99 -7.35
C ASN A 97 -4.09 3.81 -7.67
N TRP A 98 -4.07 5.11 -7.36
CA TRP A 98 -2.94 6.00 -7.72
C TRP A 98 -1.63 5.66 -6.98
N TRP A 99 -1.73 4.83 -5.94
CA TRP A 99 -0.62 4.25 -5.22
C TRP A 99 0.11 3.16 -6.00
N LYS A 100 -0.50 2.60 -7.05
CA LYS A 100 0.16 1.68 -7.98
C LYS A 100 0.97 2.53 -8.94
N LYS A 101 2.28 2.35 -8.96
CA LYS A 101 3.15 2.91 -9.97
C LYS A 101 2.60 2.51 -11.34
N GLU A 102 2.27 3.47 -12.20
CA GLU A 102 1.92 3.14 -13.58
C GLU A 102 3.12 2.45 -14.23
N LYS A 103 2.88 1.37 -14.98
CA LYS A 103 3.94 0.67 -15.73
C LYS A 103 4.51 1.53 -16.88
N SER A 104 3.98 2.73 -17.10
CA SER A 104 4.20 3.55 -18.28
C SER A 104 4.25 5.05 -17.96
N GLU A 105 5.20 5.48 -17.13
CA GLU A 105 5.70 6.85 -17.22
C GLU A 105 7.22 6.75 -17.27
N PHE A 106 7.77 6.68 -18.49
CA PHE A 106 9.16 7.04 -18.71
C PHE A 106 9.35 8.46 -18.16
N PRO A 107 10.47 8.76 -17.49
CA PRO A 107 10.72 10.13 -17.04
C PRO A 107 10.60 11.06 -18.24
N VAL A 108 9.67 12.02 -18.17
CA VAL A 108 9.59 13.09 -19.15
C VAL A 108 10.93 13.82 -19.10
N GLN A 109 11.77 13.60 -20.11
CA GLN A 109 12.97 14.41 -20.28
C GLN A 109 12.50 15.85 -20.38
N LYS A 110 12.92 16.68 -19.41
CA LYS A 110 12.76 18.13 -19.55
C LYS A 110 13.51 18.54 -20.83
N PRO A 111 12.90 19.29 -21.76
CA PRO A 111 13.66 19.87 -22.84
C PRO A 111 14.67 20.84 -22.22
N ASN A 112 15.96 20.63 -22.51
CA ASN A 112 16.99 21.63 -22.27
C ASN A 112 16.59 22.89 -23.04
N ARG A 113 16.31 23.97 -22.32
CA ARG A 113 16.36 25.33 -22.86
C ARG A 113 17.61 26.00 -22.31
#